data_AF-A0A9D7JRR4-F1
#
_entry.id   AF-A0A9D7JRR4-F1
#
_cell.length_a   1.000
_cell.length_b   1.000
_cell.length_c   1.000
_cell.angle_alpha   90.00
_cell.angle_beta   90.00
_cell.angle_gamma   90.00
#
_symmetry.space_group_name_H-M   'P 1'
#
loop_
_entity.id
_entity.type
_entity.pdbx_description
1 polymer ?
#
loop_
_entity_poly.entity_id
_entity_poly.type
_entity_poly.pdbx_seq_one_letter_code
_entity_poly.pdbx_strand_id
1 'polypeptide(L)'
;MAGNAALQPAISNNFKYDITYASYFLSLQYTHQSSPIASFQERIDKATGRLIFEASNLDYTKTYSATVGMPIQIAPFWKTQNNFSLVYQTVRATRDAKPLQISLGNYSLNSIHAFKLSSSFNAELSGFYNSPGFLA
;
A
#
# COMPACT_ATOMS: atom_id res chain seq x y z
N MET A 1 -23.73 8.98 -13.98
CA MET A 1 -23.27 8.12 -12.88
C MET A 1 -24.51 7.62 -12.16
N ALA A 2 -24.82 6.33 -12.26
CA ALA A 2 -25.97 5.75 -11.58
C ALA A 2 -25.53 5.27 -10.18
N GLY A 3 -26.31 5.60 -9.15
CA GLY A 3 -26.12 5.04 -7.81
C GLY A 3 -26.62 3.59 -7.78
N ASN A 4 -25.90 2.72 -7.08
CA ASN A 4 -26.29 1.32 -6.91
C ASN A 4 -26.84 1.12 -5.49
N ALA A 5 -28.16 0.92 -5.37
CA ALA A 5 -28.83 0.72 -4.08
C ALA A 5 -28.55 -0.68 -3.46
N ALA A 6 -27.97 -1.61 -4.22
CA ALA A 6 -27.64 -2.97 -3.77
C ALA A 6 -26.22 -3.07 -3.17
N LEU A 7 -25.52 -1.95 -2.99
CA LEU A 7 -24.18 -1.93 -2.40
C LEU A 7 -24.19 -2.47 -0.97
N GLN A 8 -23.32 -3.44 -0.72
CA GLN A 8 -23.02 -3.91 0.62
C GLN A 8 -21.99 -3.00 1.29
N PRO A 9 -22.05 -2.83 2.62
CA PRO A 9 -21.00 -2.12 3.35
C PRO A 9 -19.66 -2.85 3.19
N ALA A 10 -18.60 -2.10 2.92
CA ALA A 10 -17.25 -2.65 2.93
C ALA A 10 -16.76 -2.80 4.37
N ILE A 11 -16.32 -3.99 4.75
CA ILE A 11 -15.85 -4.29 6.11
C ILE A 11 -14.37 -4.66 6.04
N SER A 12 -13.54 -4.01 6.84
CA SER A 12 -12.10 -4.23 6.88
C SER A 12 -11.64 -4.74 8.24
N ASN A 13 -11.06 -5.94 8.24
CA ASN A 13 -10.38 -6.51 9.40
C ASN A 13 -8.88 -6.24 9.28
N ASN A 14 -8.30 -5.59 10.30
CA ASN A 14 -6.90 -5.20 10.31
C ASN A 14 -6.19 -5.86 11.48
N PHE A 15 -5.05 -6.48 11.20
CA PHE A 15 -4.11 -6.99 12.19
C PHE A 15 -2.78 -6.26 12.02
N LYS A 16 -2.21 -5.75 13.10
CA LYS A 16 -0.94 -5.03 13.09
C LYS A 16 -0.05 -5.51 14.22
N TYR A 17 1.22 -5.73 13.91
CA TYR A 17 2.26 -6.07 14.85
C TYR A 17 3.41 -5.09 14.70
N ASP A 18 3.67 -4.34 15.76
CA ASP A 18 4.74 -3.35 15.83
C ASP A 18 5.74 -3.76 16.89
N ILE A 19 7.03 -3.75 16.54
CA ILE A 19 8.12 -3.95 17.48
C ILE A 19 9.16 -2.84 17.31
N THR A 20 9.55 -2.27 18.45
CA THR A 20 10.62 -1.30 18.54
C THR A 20 11.68 -1.85 19.46
N TYR A 21 12.93 -1.86 19.02
CA TYR A 21 14.06 -2.25 19.85
C TYR A 21 15.17 -1.21 19.71
N ALA A 22 15.46 -0.53 20.82
CA ALA A 22 16.32 0.67 20.85
C ALA A 22 15.84 1.69 19.80
N SER A 23 16.68 1.98 18.79
CA SER A 23 16.36 2.92 17.73
C SER A 23 15.74 2.25 16.49
N TYR A 24 15.67 0.91 16.45
CA TYR A 24 15.13 0.15 15.33
C TYR A 24 13.62 -0.06 15.47
N PHE A 25 12.91 -0.06 14.35
CA PHE A 25 11.47 -0.24 14.26
C PHE A 25 11.11 -1.23 13.15
N LEU A 26 10.17 -2.13 13.44
CA LEU A 26 9.54 -3.02 12.46
C LEU A 26 8.03 -3.01 12.68
N SER A 27 7.28 -2.84 11.60
CA SER A 27 5.82 -2.89 11.57
C SER A 27 5.37 -3.86 10.50
N LEU A 28 4.58 -4.86 10.88
CA LEU A 28 3.90 -5.77 9.98
C LEU A 28 2.40 -5.55 10.09
N GLN A 29 1.71 -5.41 8.97
CA GLN A 29 0.28 -5.21 8.94
C GLN A 29 -0.37 -6.09 7.87
N TYR A 30 -1.52 -6.64 8.23
CA TYR A 30 -2.38 -7.40 7.35
C TYR A 30 -3.80 -6.84 7.41
N THR A 31 -4.36 -6.57 6.25
CA THR A 31 -5.73 -6.09 6.10
C THR A 31 -6.50 -7.02 5.18
N HIS A 32 -7.68 -7.45 5.62
CA HIS A 32 -8.65 -8.14 4.79
C HIS A 32 -9.93 -7.31 4.72
N GLN A 33 -10.24 -6.82 3.52
CA GLN A 33 -11.44 -6.06 3.25
C GLN A 33 -12.41 -6.89 2.41
N SER A 34 -13.61 -7.10 2.93
CA SER A 34 -14.72 -7.78 2.26
C SER A 34 -15.62 -6.75 1.60
N SER A 35 -16.15 -7.08 0.42
CA SER A 35 -17.08 -6.23 -0.34
C SER A 35 -16.58 -4.80 -0.61
N PRO A 36 -15.30 -4.55 -0.98
CA PRO A 36 -14.84 -3.19 -1.30
C PRO A 36 -15.64 -2.60 -2.48
N ILE A 37 -16.07 -1.35 -2.37
CA ILE A 37 -16.88 -0.69 -3.40
C ILE A 37 -15.95 -0.10 -4.47
N ALA A 38 -16.09 -0.56 -5.72
CA ALA A 38 -15.39 0.00 -6.86
C ALA A 38 -16.35 0.84 -7.72
N SER A 39 -16.02 2.11 -7.95
CA SER A 39 -16.93 3.12 -8.53
C SER A 39 -17.17 3.01 -10.04
N PHE A 40 -16.46 2.13 -10.75
CA PHE A 40 -16.50 2.01 -12.21
C PHE A 40 -16.52 0.55 -12.67
N GLN A 41 -17.58 -0.19 -12.33
CA GLN A 41 -17.80 -1.51 -12.89
C GLN A 41 -18.77 -1.42 -14.07
N GLU A 42 -18.38 -2.02 -15.19
CA GLU A 42 -19.21 -2.14 -16.38
C GLU A 42 -20.21 -3.28 -16.17
N ARG A 43 -21.50 -2.97 -16.30
CA ARG A 43 -22.58 -3.97 -16.39
C ARG A 43 -23.29 -3.81 -17.72
N ILE A 44 -23.45 -4.91 -18.46
CA ILE A 44 -24.29 -4.95 -19.66
C ILE A 44 -25.70 -5.36 -19.25
N ASP A 45 -26.67 -4.49 -19.51
CA ASP A 45 -28.08 -4.82 -19.39
C ASP A 45 -28.48 -5.75 -20.55
N LYS A 46 -28.67 -7.04 -20.27
CA LYS A 46 -28.95 -8.06 -21.30
C LYS A 46 -30.31 -7.87 -22.00
N ALA A 47 -31.24 -7.10 -21.42
CA ALA A 47 -32.56 -6.85 -22.00
C ALA A 47 -32.54 -5.67 -23.00
N THR A 48 -31.67 -4.68 -22.76
CA THR A 48 -31.61 -3.46 -23.59
C THR A 48 -30.31 -3.31 -24.39
N GLY A 49 -29.32 -4.18 -24.16
CA GLY A 49 -28.00 -4.13 -24.79
C GLY A 49 -27.15 -2.93 -24.33
N ARG A 50 -27.55 -2.22 -23.28
CA ARG A 50 -26.88 -1.00 -22.81
C ARG A 50 -25.72 -1.33 -21.87
N LEU A 51 -24.58 -0.68 -22.10
CA LEU A 51 -23.46 -0.65 -21.17
C LEU A 51 -23.72 0.41 -20.09
N ILE A 52 -23.73 -0.02 -18.84
CA ILE A 52 -23.96 0.84 -17.67
C ILE A 52 -22.71 0.80 -16.81
N PHE A 53 -22.20 1.97 -16.42
CA PHE A 53 -21.17 2.09 -15.40
C PHE A 53 -21.82 2.37 -14.06
N GLU A 54 -21.66 1.45 -13.12
CA GLU A 54 -22.18 1.57 -11.77
C GLU A 54 -21.12 1.20 -10.73
N ALA A 55 -21.30 1.71 -9.52
CA ALA A 55 -20.51 1.25 -8.39
C ALA A 55 -20.95 -0.19 -8.04
N SER A 56 -19.99 -1.09 -7.82
CA SER A 56 -20.27 -2.47 -7.41
C SER A 56 -19.25 -2.95 -6.38
N ASN A 57 -19.65 -3.89 -5.53
CA ASN A 57 -18.76 -4.54 -4.58
C ASN A 57 -17.85 -5.54 -5.32
N LEU A 58 -16.55 -5.52 -5.04
CA LEU A 58 -15.64 -6.62 -5.40
C LEU A 58 -15.71 -7.72 -4.34
N ASP A 59 -15.09 -8.87 -4.60
CA ASP A 59 -15.15 -10.01 -3.67
C ASP A 59 -14.36 -9.69 -2.39
N TYR A 60 -13.07 -9.37 -2.56
CA TYR A 60 -12.22 -8.95 -1.46
C TYR A 60 -10.96 -8.20 -1.93
N THR A 61 -10.40 -7.43 -1.00
CA THR A 61 -9.02 -6.92 -1.08
C THR A 61 -8.23 -7.44 0.10
N LYS A 62 -7.04 -7.96 -0.15
CA LYS A 62 -6.06 -8.33 0.88
C LYS A 62 -4.83 -7.45 0.72
N THR A 63 -4.36 -6.85 1.81
CA THR A 63 -3.16 -6.02 1.81
C THR A 63 -2.22 -6.52 2.89
N TYR A 64 -0.99 -6.78 2.50
CA TYR A 64 0.13 -7.05 3.39
C TYR A 64 1.08 -5.87 3.30
N SER A 65 1.50 -5.34 4.43
CA SER A 65 2.50 -4.28 4.48
C SER A 65 3.55 -4.57 5.54
N ALA A 66 4.78 -4.21 5.21
CA ALA A 66 5.93 -4.30 6.09
C ALA A 66 6.70 -3.00 6.02
N THR A 67 7.03 -2.42 7.15
CA THR A 67 7.86 -1.22 7.25
C THR A 67 8.97 -1.45 8.25
N VAL A 68 10.18 -1.07 7.88
CA VAL A 68 11.38 -1.24 8.68
C VAL A 68 12.13 0.10 8.75
N GLY A 69 12.30 0.61 9.96
CA GLY A 69 13.11 1.78 10.27
C GLY A 69 14.42 1.37 10.92
N MET A 70 15.55 1.70 10.30
CA MET A 70 16.89 1.37 10.77
C MET A 70 17.76 2.63 10.80
N PRO A 71 17.77 3.37 11.92
CA PRO A 71 18.82 4.32 12.18
C PRO A 71 20.11 3.59 12.57
N ILE A 72 21.18 3.84 11.83
CA ILE A 72 22.48 3.20 12.02
C ILE A 72 23.53 4.29 12.16
N GLN A 73 24.25 4.27 13.28
CA GLN A 73 25.43 5.10 13.46
C GLN A 73 26.65 4.35 12.92
N ILE A 74 27.14 4.75 11.75
CA ILE A 74 28.29 4.11 11.10
C ILE A 74 29.59 4.61 11.73
N ALA A 75 29.65 5.90 12.10
CA ALA A 75 30.78 6.51 12.81
C ALA A 75 30.30 7.63 13.76
N PRO A 76 31.13 8.12 14.70
CA PRO A 76 30.77 9.25 15.56
C PRO A 76 30.34 10.51 14.78
N PHE A 77 30.94 10.70 13.59
CA PHE A 77 30.63 11.79 12.67
C PHE A 77 29.60 11.42 11.61
N TRP A 78 29.10 10.19 11.55
CA TRP A 78 28.19 9.74 10.49
C TRP A 78 27.03 8.91 11.04
N LYS A 79 25.82 9.47 10.90
CA LYS A 79 24.57 8.81 11.24
C LYS A 79 23.74 8.62 10.00
N THR A 80 23.05 7.50 9.93
CA THR A 80 22.12 7.21 8.83
C THR A 80 20.76 6.87 9.40
N GLN A 81 19.72 7.22 8.67
CA GLN A 81 18.34 6.84 8.96
C GLN A 81 17.75 6.24 7.69
N ASN A 82 17.52 4.93 7.73
CA ASN A 82 16.99 4.17 6.62
C ASN A 82 15.55 3.78 6.94
N ASN A 83 14.65 3.96 5.99
CA ASN A 83 13.28 3.49 6.07
C ASN A 83 12.94 2.70 4.81
N PHE A 84 12.58 1.45 4.99
CA PHE A 84 12.09 0.57 3.93
C PHE A 84 10.62 0.29 4.16
N SER A 85 9.82 0.35 3.10
CA SER A 85 8.41 -0.05 3.14
C SER A 85 8.08 -0.94 1.96
N LEU A 86 7.32 -1.99 2.20
CA LEU A 86 6.83 -2.93 1.22
C LEU A 86 5.33 -3.07 1.39
N VAL A 87 4.59 -3.01 0.30
CA VAL A 87 3.15 -3.25 0.27
C VAL A 87 2.86 -4.24 -0.84
N TYR A 88 2.09 -5.28 -0.50
CA TYR A 88 1.59 -6.25 -1.45
C TYR A 88 0.08 -6.37 -1.30
N GLN A 89 -0.64 -6.07 -2.37
CA GLN A 89 -2.10 -6.02 -2.39
C GLN A 89 -2.64 -7.01 -3.42
N THR A 90 -3.65 -7.78 -3.05
CA THR A 90 -4.41 -8.63 -3.95
C THR A 90 -5.86 -8.20 -3.95
N VAL A 91 -6.38 -7.89 -5.14
CA VAL A 91 -7.78 -7.54 -5.37
C VAL A 91 -8.41 -8.67 -6.16
N ARG A 92 -9.55 -9.18 -5.67
CA ARG A 92 -10.35 -10.17 -6.38
C ARG A 92 -11.74 -9.62 -6.66
N ALA A 93 -12.19 -9.82 -7.89
CA ALA A 93 -13.51 -9.46 -8.35
C ALA A 93 -14.08 -10.59 -9.22
N THR A 94 -15.35 -10.90 -9.07
CA THR A 94 -16.05 -11.81 -10.00
C THR A 94 -16.84 -10.99 -11.01
N ARG A 95 -16.49 -11.06 -12.30
CA ARG A 95 -17.21 -10.41 -13.42
C ARG A 95 -17.74 -11.50 -14.36
N ASP A 96 -19.05 -11.51 -14.64
CA ASP A 96 -19.70 -12.45 -15.58
C ASP A 96 -19.31 -13.93 -15.36
N ALA A 97 -19.31 -14.37 -14.10
CA ALA A 97 -18.90 -15.72 -13.66
C ALA A 97 -17.43 -16.10 -13.94
N LYS A 98 -16.57 -15.13 -14.29
CA LYS A 98 -15.12 -15.30 -14.38
C LYS A 98 -14.42 -14.58 -13.23
N PRO A 99 -13.56 -15.28 -12.46
CA PRO A 99 -12.77 -14.62 -11.42
C PRO A 99 -11.64 -13.80 -12.05
N LEU A 100 -11.56 -12.53 -11.69
CA LEU A 100 -10.42 -11.66 -11.95
C LEU A 100 -9.67 -11.47 -10.64
N GLN A 101 -8.38 -11.82 -10.62
CA GLN A 101 -7.49 -11.57 -9.50
C GLN A 101 -6.30 -10.76 -9.98
N ILE A 102 -6.07 -9.61 -9.35
CA ILE A 102 -4.94 -8.73 -9.63
C ILE A 102 -4.10 -8.66 -8.36
N SER A 103 -2.80 -8.88 -8.49
CA SER A 103 -1.85 -8.69 -7.40
C SER A 103 -0.87 -7.58 -7.76
N LEU A 104 -0.62 -6.70 -6.81
CA LEU A 104 0.26 -5.55 -6.93
C LEU A 104 1.27 -5.59 -5.80
N GLY A 105 2.55 -5.42 -6.13
CA GLY A 105 3.62 -5.28 -5.15
C GLY A 105 4.39 -4.01 -5.43
N ASN A 106 4.60 -3.20 -4.40
CA ASN A 106 5.41 -2.00 -4.50
C ASN A 106 6.23 -1.81 -3.23
N TYR A 107 7.43 -1.28 -3.39
CA TYR A 107 8.33 -0.99 -2.29
C TYR A 107 8.92 0.40 -2.41
N SER A 108 9.29 0.98 -1.28
CA SER A 108 9.96 2.25 -1.19
C SER A 108 11.13 2.18 -0.22
N LEU A 109 12.17 2.93 -0.56
CA LEU A 109 13.40 3.06 0.21
C LEU A 109 13.65 4.54 0.41
N ASN A 110 13.91 4.94 1.64
CA ASN A 110 14.34 6.29 1.99
C ASN A 110 15.58 6.16 2.85
N SER A 111 16.63 6.89 2.53
CA SER A 111 17.86 6.93 3.31
C SER A 111 18.31 8.37 3.49
N ILE A 112 18.61 8.74 4.73
CA ILE A 112 19.16 10.04 5.09
C ILE A 112 20.50 9.79 5.78
N HIS A 113 21.54 10.48 5.35
CA HIS A 113 22.89 10.42 5.86
C HIS A 113 23.27 11.79 6.41
N ALA A 114 23.50 11.88 7.72
CA ALA A 114 23.95 13.09 8.39
C ALA A 114 25.43 12.96 8.78
N PHE A 115 26.24 13.94 8.37
CA PHE A 115 27.68 14.01 8.60
C PHE A 115 28.03 15.22 9.46
N LYS A 116 28.74 15.01 10.56
CA LYS A 116 29.28 16.06 11.42
C LYS A 116 30.77 16.28 11.10
N LEU A 117 31.04 17.26 10.24
CA LEU A 117 32.37 17.52 9.70
C LEU A 117 33.23 18.36 10.68
N SER A 118 32.61 19.25 11.45
CA SER A 118 33.26 20.00 12.53
C SER A 118 32.29 20.30 13.67
N SER A 119 32.72 21.06 14.69
CA SER A 119 31.82 21.56 15.75
C SER A 119 30.76 22.52 15.22
N SER A 120 31.01 23.20 14.10
CA SER A 120 30.15 24.22 13.50
C SER A 120 29.55 23.82 12.15
N PHE A 121 30.02 22.73 11.53
CA PHE A 121 29.60 22.33 10.19
C PHE A 121 29.05 20.91 10.14
N ASN A 122 27.86 20.77 9.57
CA ASN A 122 27.19 19.51 9.31
C ASN A 122 26.73 19.47 7.84
N ALA A 123 26.71 18.29 7.25
CA ALA A 123 26.21 18.04 5.91
C ALA A 123 25.17 16.91 5.96
N GLU A 124 24.16 16.98 5.10
CA GLU A 124 23.16 15.93 4.96
C GLU A 124 23.04 15.51 3.49
N LEU A 125 22.91 14.20 3.28
CA LEU A 125 22.61 13.61 1.99
C LEU A 125 21.37 12.73 2.16
N SER A 126 20.32 13.03 1.40
CA SER A 126 19.10 12.22 1.38
C SER A 126 18.86 11.61 0.00
N GLY A 127 18.28 10.43 0.00
CA GLY A 127 17.90 9.70 -1.19
C GLY A 127 16.61 8.94 -0.95
N PHE A 128 15.76 8.89 -1.97
CA PHE A 128 14.54 8.09 -1.95
C PHE A 128 14.39 7.34 -3.26
N TYR A 129 13.74 6.19 -3.18
CA TYR A 129 13.41 5.35 -4.32
C TYR A 129 12.04 4.73 -4.10
N ASN A 130 11.22 4.76 -5.13
CA ASN A 130 9.93 4.06 -5.15
C ASN A 130 9.94 3.13 -6.36
N SER A 131 9.55 1.88 -6.15
CA SER A 131 9.32 0.97 -7.26
C SER A 131 8.12 1.44 -8.08
N PRO A 132 8.04 1.07 -9.38
CA PRO A 132 6.82 1.25 -10.15
C PRO A 132 5.63 0.57 -9.46
N GLY A 133 4.50 1.26 -9.43
CA GLY A 133 3.19 0.67 -9.16
C GLY A 133 2.43 0.49 -10.48
N PHE A 134 1.37 -0.31 -10.49
CA PHE A 134 0.57 -0.59 -11.69
C PHE A 134 -0.14 0.63 -12.30
N LEU A 135 -0.10 1.80 -11.64
CA LEU A 135 -0.68 3.06 -12.11
C LEU A 135 0.36 4.10 -12.59
N ALA A 136 1.60 3.67 -12.84
CA ALA A 136 2.66 4.53 -13.39
C ALA A 136 2.60 4.61 -14.91
#